data_AF-A0A2Z3UHE6-F1
#
_entry.id   AF-A0A2Z3UHE6-F1
#
_cell.length_a   1.000
_cell.length_b   1.000
_cell.length_c   1.000
_cell.angle_alpha   90.00
_cell.angle_beta   90.00
_cell.angle_gamma   90.00
#
_symmetry.space_group_name_H-M   'P 1'
#
loop_
_entity.id
_entity.type
_entity.pdbx_description
1 polymer ?
#
loop_
_entity_poly.entity_id
_entity_poly.type
_entity_poly.pdbx_seq_one_letter_code
_entity_poly.pdbx_strand_id
1 'polypeptide(L)'
;MTYRSPLEMPAEEFPFDVLPEHLALLRRARTTWDGSEGVGSGAPGLDRWAPFGSLDVYGDIAAIVDGRTDGAHDPAEEHRYDRLFVELTLTLEIVLQTGRFEPGRYVRPPVGAWQLAPGTQ
;
A
#
# COMPACT_ATOMS: atom_id res chain seq x y z
N MET A 1 -0.05 -3.07 -23.31
CA MET A 1 -1.22 -3.77 -22.76
C MET A 1 -1.95 -2.76 -21.89
N THR A 2 -3.14 -2.32 -22.28
CA THR A 2 -3.87 -1.26 -21.56
C THR A 2 -4.51 -1.87 -20.31
N TYR A 3 -4.04 -1.49 -19.12
CA TYR A 3 -4.68 -1.89 -17.86
C TYR A 3 -6.11 -1.37 -17.85
N ARG A 4 -7.09 -2.27 -17.86
CA ARG A 4 -8.48 -1.93 -17.54
C ARG A 4 -8.63 -2.01 -16.03
N SER A 5 -9.16 -0.95 -15.45
CA SER A 5 -9.43 -0.92 -14.01
C SER A 5 -10.40 -2.05 -13.65
N PRO A 6 -10.14 -2.84 -12.60
CA PRO A 6 -11.09 -3.79 -12.03
C PRO A 6 -12.41 -3.14 -11.64
N LEU A 7 -12.41 -1.82 -11.40
CA LEU A 7 -13.60 -1.01 -11.11
C LEU A 7 -14.50 -0.81 -12.35
N GLU A 8 -14.07 -1.20 -13.55
CA GLU A 8 -14.83 -1.11 -14.80
C GLU A 8 -15.41 -2.46 -15.27
N MET A 9 -15.47 -3.50 -14.42
CA MET A 9 -15.87 -4.88 -14.80
C MET A 9 -17.10 -5.43 -14.00
N PRO A 10 -17.89 -6.37 -14.58
CA PRO A 10 -19.36 -6.50 -14.45
C PRO A 10 -19.86 -7.34 -13.26
N ALA A 11 -21.19 -7.50 -13.16
CA ALA A 11 -22.00 -8.07 -12.06
C ALA A 11 -21.71 -9.53 -11.57
N GLU A 12 -20.56 -10.12 -11.90
CA GLU A 12 -20.16 -11.48 -11.52
C GLU A 12 -19.01 -11.48 -10.49
N GLU A 13 -18.84 -12.59 -9.77
CA GLU A 13 -17.78 -12.78 -8.79
C GLU A 13 -16.38 -12.72 -9.47
N PHE A 14 -15.53 -11.81 -8.98
CA PHE A 14 -14.17 -11.62 -9.47
C PHE A 14 -13.15 -12.19 -8.46
N PRO A 15 -12.46 -13.31 -8.75
CA PRO A 15 -11.45 -13.85 -7.85
C PRO A 15 -10.19 -12.98 -7.86
N PHE A 16 -9.67 -12.66 -6.67
CA PHE A 16 -8.42 -11.91 -6.49
C PHE A 16 -7.61 -12.48 -5.31
N ASP A 17 -6.36 -12.82 -5.57
CA ASP A 17 -5.45 -13.36 -4.56
C ASP A 17 -4.62 -12.25 -3.91
N VAL A 18 -4.72 -12.12 -2.58
CA VAL A 18 -3.87 -11.23 -1.82
C VAL A 18 -2.53 -11.93 -1.55
N LEU A 19 -1.50 -11.54 -2.30
CA LEU A 19 -0.15 -12.07 -2.16
C LEU A 19 0.59 -11.49 -0.94
N PRO A 20 1.59 -12.21 -0.38
CA PRO A 20 2.46 -11.69 0.67
C PRO A 20 3.12 -10.35 0.32
N GLU A 21 3.48 -10.17 -0.94
CA GLU A 21 4.07 -8.97 -1.53
C GLU A 21 3.13 -7.77 -1.43
N HIS A 22 1.83 -7.97 -1.69
CA HIS A 22 0.82 -6.92 -1.53
C HIS A 22 0.77 -6.41 -0.09
N LEU A 23 0.79 -7.34 0.88
CA LEU A 23 0.78 -7.00 2.29
C LEU A 23 2.10 -6.35 2.74
N ALA A 24 3.23 -6.77 2.17
CA ALA A 24 4.54 -6.20 2.47
C ALA A 24 4.65 -4.74 2.00
N LEU A 25 4.10 -4.45 0.81
CA LEU A 25 4.00 -3.10 0.25
C LEU A 25 3.00 -2.24 1.04
N LEU A 26 1.78 -2.73 1.27
CA LEU A 26 0.75 -1.97 1.98
C LEU A 26 1.17 -1.57 3.41
N ARG A 27 1.87 -2.46 4.12
CA ARG A 27 2.40 -2.16 5.47
C ARG A 27 3.46 -1.06 5.50
N ARG A 28 4.14 -0.82 4.36
CA ARG A 28 5.15 0.23 4.21
C ARG A 28 4.63 1.45 3.49
N ALA A 29 3.41 1.38 2.95
CA ALA A 29 2.79 2.48 2.25
C ALA A 29 2.60 3.69 3.17
N ARG A 30 2.93 4.87 2.67
CA ARG A 30 2.73 6.15 3.32
C ARG A 30 1.35 6.66 2.97
N THR A 31 0.58 7.05 3.99
CA THR A 31 -0.70 7.71 3.78
C THR A 31 -0.53 9.22 3.71
N THR A 32 -1.29 9.87 2.85
CA THR A 32 -1.41 11.32 2.78
C THR A 32 -2.86 11.73 2.99
N TRP A 33 -3.03 12.93 3.54
CA TRP A 33 -4.30 13.63 3.53
C TRP A 33 -4.19 14.73 2.49
N ASP A 34 -4.83 14.58 1.33
CA ASP A 34 -4.87 15.66 0.35
C ASP A 34 -5.85 16.73 0.86
N GLY A 35 -5.29 17.79 1.42
CA GLY A 35 -6.02 18.85 2.11
C GLY A 35 -5.86 20.19 1.39
N SER A 36 -5.86 20.22 0.05
CA SER A 36 -5.78 21.48 -0.68
C SER A 36 -6.95 22.41 -0.30
N GLU A 37 -6.63 23.36 0.58
CA GLU A 37 -7.25 24.64 0.93
C GLU A 37 -8.76 24.78 0.61
N GLY A 38 -9.59 24.57 1.64
CA GLY A 38 -11.01 24.89 1.62
C GLY A 38 -11.87 23.73 2.13
N VAL A 39 -12.31 23.84 3.38
CA VAL A 39 -13.30 23.00 4.08
C VAL A 39 -14.04 21.98 3.18
N GLY A 40 -13.57 20.72 3.21
CA GLY A 40 -14.13 19.56 2.49
C GLY A 40 -13.64 19.47 1.04
N SER A 41 -12.69 18.60 0.70
CA SER A 41 -12.95 17.16 0.57
C SER A 41 -11.65 16.38 0.34
N GLY A 42 -11.41 15.35 1.15
CA GLY A 42 -10.36 14.36 0.93
C GLY A 42 -10.60 13.16 1.85
N ALA A 43 -10.44 11.94 1.31
CA ALA A 43 -10.28 10.73 2.09
C ALA A 43 -8.77 10.49 2.31
N PRO A 44 -8.35 9.78 3.38
CA PRO A 44 -6.96 9.33 3.45
C PRO A 44 -6.63 8.50 2.21
N GLY A 45 -5.54 8.87 1.53
CA GLY A 45 -5.03 8.16 0.36
C GLY A 45 -3.59 7.72 0.59
N LEU A 46 -3.01 6.98 -0.36
CA LEU A 46 -1.57 6.72 -0.38
C LEU A 46 -0.82 7.93 -0.96
N ASP A 47 0.40 8.17 -0.49
CA ASP A 47 1.29 9.20 -1.01
C ASP A 47 1.55 8.94 -2.49
N ARG A 48 1.02 9.82 -3.35
CA ARG A 48 1.10 9.64 -4.80
C ARG A 48 2.51 9.85 -5.37
N TRP A 49 3.40 10.50 -4.62
CA TRP A 49 4.74 10.84 -5.08
C TRP A 49 5.78 9.89 -4.52
N ALA A 50 5.66 9.54 -3.24
CA ALA A 50 6.60 8.69 -2.54
C ALA A 50 5.87 7.64 -1.68
N PRO A 51 5.10 6.73 -2.29
CA PRO A 51 4.25 5.77 -1.58
C PRO A 51 5.03 4.91 -0.60
N PHE A 52 6.31 4.63 -0.85
CA PHE A 52 7.11 3.73 0.00
C PHE A 52 8.32 4.40 0.67
N GLY A 53 8.54 5.70 0.44
CA GLY A 53 9.59 6.46 1.11
C GLY A 53 10.35 7.41 0.20
N SER A 54 10.48 7.10 -1.08
CA SER A 54 11.24 7.88 -2.05
C SER A 54 10.50 8.08 -3.38
N LEU A 55 11.06 8.91 -4.26
CA LEU A 55 10.55 9.08 -5.64
C LEU A 55 10.90 7.90 -6.55
N ASP A 56 11.83 7.03 -6.13
CA ASP A 56 12.19 5.80 -6.84
C ASP A 56 11.29 4.65 -6.37
N VAL A 57 10.08 4.63 -6.93
CA VAL A 57 9.06 3.65 -6.54
C VAL A 57 9.52 2.22 -6.83
N TYR A 58 10.22 1.97 -7.94
CA TYR A 58 10.71 0.62 -8.28
C TYR A 58 11.85 0.18 -7.38
N GLY A 59 12.80 1.07 -7.06
CA GLY A 59 13.84 0.80 -6.07
C GLY A 59 13.24 0.47 -4.70
N ASP A 60 12.24 1.23 -4.26
CA ASP A 60 11.54 0.95 -3.00
C ASP A 60 10.79 -0.39 -3.05
N ILE A 61 10.05 -0.69 -4.14
CA ILE A 61 9.37 -1.98 -4.30
C ILE A 61 10.38 -3.12 -4.24
N ALA A 62 11.44 -3.10 -5.05
CA ALA A 62 12.48 -4.13 -5.05
C ALA A 62 13.13 -4.32 -3.68
N ALA A 63 13.34 -3.23 -2.93
CA ALA A 63 13.83 -3.31 -1.55
C ALA A 63 12.83 -4.02 -0.62
N ILE A 64 11.53 -3.82 -0.83
CA ILE A 64 10.46 -4.34 0.01
C ILE A 64 10.14 -5.80 -0.27
N VAL A 65 9.99 -6.17 -1.55
CA VAL A 65 9.58 -7.52 -1.96
C VAL A 65 10.75 -8.46 -2.17
N ASP A 66 11.89 -7.97 -2.67
CA ASP A 66 13.03 -8.81 -3.02
C ASP A 66 14.22 -8.64 -2.06
N GLY A 67 14.10 -7.73 -1.08
CA GLY A 67 15.14 -7.49 -0.07
C GLY A 67 16.40 -6.83 -0.63
N ARG A 68 16.30 -6.12 -1.76
CA ARG A 68 17.41 -5.39 -2.37
C ARG A 68 17.82 -4.19 -1.50
N THR A 69 19.12 -4.03 -1.26
CA THR A 69 19.65 -2.93 -0.42
C THR A 69 20.60 -2.00 -1.17
N ASP A 70 20.84 -2.26 -2.45
CA ASP A 70 21.75 -1.52 -3.32
C ASP A 70 21.09 -0.33 -4.00
N GLY A 71 19.80 -0.08 -3.76
CA GLY A 71 19.05 0.99 -4.39
C GLY A 71 18.88 0.78 -5.90
N ALA A 72 18.94 -0.47 -6.35
CA ALA A 72 18.74 -0.85 -7.73
C ALA A 72 17.62 -1.90 -7.84
N HIS A 73 16.91 -1.86 -8.96
CA HIS A 73 15.98 -2.91 -9.37
C HIS A 73 16.42 -3.55 -10.68
N ASP A 74 15.98 -4.78 -10.93
CA ASP A 74 16.16 -5.43 -12.22
C ASP A 74 15.09 -4.92 -13.21
N PRO A 75 15.46 -4.34 -14.36
CA PRO A 75 14.50 -3.93 -15.39
C PRO A 75 13.59 -5.07 -15.88
N ALA A 76 14.05 -6.33 -15.81
CA ALA A 76 13.22 -7.49 -16.16
C ALA A 76 12.00 -7.66 -15.22
N GLU A 77 12.07 -7.11 -14.02
CA GLU A 77 11.04 -7.24 -12.98
C GLU A 77 10.04 -6.07 -12.95
N GLU A 78 10.26 -5.00 -13.72
CA GLU A 78 9.40 -3.80 -13.72
C GLU A 78 7.92 -4.14 -13.97
N HIS A 79 7.65 -5.10 -14.87
CA HIS A 79 6.28 -5.52 -15.13
C HIS A 79 5.61 -6.20 -13.92
N ARG A 80 6.38 -6.91 -13.09
CA ARG A 80 5.88 -7.46 -11.82
C ARG A 80 5.62 -6.33 -10.83
N TYR A 81 6.52 -5.35 -10.73
CA TYR A 81 6.36 -4.21 -9.82
C TYR A 81 5.15 -3.35 -10.18
N ASP A 82 4.94 -3.06 -11.47
CA ASP A 82 3.75 -2.34 -11.95
C ASP A 82 2.47 -3.05 -11.55
N ARG A 83 2.42 -4.37 -11.74
CA ARG A 83 1.27 -5.19 -11.36
C ARG A 83 1.01 -5.08 -9.85
N LEU A 84 2.02 -5.36 -9.03
CA LEU A 84 1.91 -5.29 -7.57
C LEU A 84 1.46 -3.90 -7.11
N PHE A 85 2.00 -2.84 -7.71
CA PHE A 85 1.69 -1.46 -7.36
C PHE A 85 0.24 -1.10 -7.66
N VAL A 86 -0.26 -1.53 -8.82
CA VAL A 86 -1.64 -1.27 -9.24
C VAL A 86 -2.64 -2.11 -8.43
N GLU A 87 -2.31 -3.36 -8.13
CA GLU A 87 -3.09 -4.30 -7.30
C GLU A 87 -3.22 -3.85 -5.83
N LEU A 88 -2.43 -2.87 -5.38
CA LEU A 88 -2.58 -2.28 -4.04
C LEU A 88 -3.93 -1.61 -3.82
N THR A 89 -4.60 -1.16 -4.87
CA THR A 89 -5.93 -0.55 -4.74
C THR A 89 -6.92 -1.58 -4.19
N LEU A 90 -6.99 -2.75 -4.83
CA LEU A 90 -7.84 -3.86 -4.40
C LEU A 90 -7.39 -4.42 -3.05
N THR A 91 -6.07 -4.55 -2.85
CA THR A 91 -5.54 -5.05 -1.59
C THR A 91 -5.90 -4.14 -0.41
N LEU A 92 -5.78 -2.83 -0.58
CA LEU A 92 -6.16 -1.87 0.45
C LEU A 92 -7.65 -1.99 0.79
N GLU A 93 -8.51 -2.06 -0.23
CA GLU A 93 -9.94 -2.26 -0.04
C GLU A 93 -10.25 -3.55 0.73
N ILE A 94 -9.65 -4.67 0.34
CA ILE A 94 -9.83 -5.97 1.01
C ILE A 94 -9.37 -5.89 2.47
N VAL A 95 -8.20 -5.29 2.74
CA VAL A 95 -7.68 -5.18 4.13
C VAL A 95 -8.56 -4.29 4.98
N LEU A 96 -9.12 -3.20 4.43
CA LEU A 96 -10.06 -2.34 5.15
C LEU A 96 -11.39 -3.05 5.44
N GLN A 97 -11.86 -3.90 4.54
CA GLN A 97 -13.16 -4.60 4.68
C GLN A 97 -13.07 -5.88 5.51
N THR A 98 -11.94 -6.58 5.48
CA THR A 98 -11.78 -7.93 6.08
C THR A 98 -10.81 -7.97 7.26
N GLY A 99 -10.01 -6.91 7.45
CA GLY A 99 -9.02 -6.82 8.52
C GLY A 99 -9.64 -6.86 9.92
N ARG A 100 -8.91 -7.41 10.89
CA ARG A 100 -9.26 -7.29 12.32
C ARG A 100 -8.68 -5.98 12.86
N PHE A 101 -9.55 -5.04 13.19
CA PHE A 101 -9.19 -3.78 13.83
C PHE A 101 -9.63 -3.80 15.29
N GLU A 102 -8.68 -3.67 16.22
CA GLU A 102 -8.99 -3.56 17.64
C GLU A 102 -9.00 -2.09 18.06
N PRO A 103 -10.05 -1.61 18.77
CA PRO A 103 -10.02 -0.30 19.40
C PRO A 103 -8.89 -0.21 20.42
N GLY A 104 -8.13 0.88 20.37
CA GLY A 104 -7.11 1.16 21.36
C GLY A 104 -6.12 2.21 20.89
N ARG A 105 -5.16 2.53 21.77
CA ARG A 105 -4.08 3.45 21.42
C ARG A 105 -3.03 2.69 20.63
N TYR A 106 -2.74 3.15 19.43
CA TYR A 106 -1.59 2.65 18.66
C TYR A 106 -0.42 3.62 18.79
N VAL A 107 0.79 3.07 18.77
CA VAL A 107 2.04 3.84 18.74
C VAL A 107 2.88 3.39 17.56
N ARG A 108 3.63 4.32 16.96
CA ARG A 108 4.62 4.03 15.93
C ARG A 108 5.99 4.49 16.39
N PRO A 109 6.98 3.59 16.54
CA PRO A 109 8.35 3.99 16.85
C PRO A 109 9.00 4.75 15.67
N PRO A 110 10.12 5.45 15.88
CA PRO A 110 10.85 6.12 14.78
C PRO A 110 11.20 5.20 13.61
N VAL A 111 11.41 3.91 13.90
CA VAL A 111 11.62 2.84 12.91
C VAL A 111 10.67 1.70 13.23
N GLY A 112 9.72 1.40 12.33
CA GLY A 112 8.78 0.29 12.48
C GLY A 112 7.33 0.61 12.06
N ALA A 113 6.43 -0.30 12.40
CA ALA A 113 5.00 -0.23 12.10
C ALA A 113 4.19 0.22 13.32
N TRP A 114 2.93 0.60 13.09
CA TRP A 114 1.97 0.84 14.18
C TRP A 114 1.73 -0.43 14.99
N GLN A 115 1.71 -0.30 16.31
CA GLN A 115 1.47 -1.38 17.25
C GLN A 115 0.47 -0.93 18.31
N LEU A 116 -0.39 -1.82 18.79
CA LEU A 116 -1.25 -1.53 19.93
C LEU A 116 -0.36 -1.26 21.14
N ALA A 117 -0.53 -0.11 21.78
CA ALA A 117 0.19 0.23 22.99
C ALA A 117 -0.13 -0.82 24.06
N PRO A 118 0.86 -1.33 24.80
CA PRO A 118 0.61 -2.20 25.94
C PRO A 118 -0.36 -1.51 26.89
N GLY A 119 -1.47 -2.19 27.21
CA GLY A 119 -2.51 -1.59 28.03
C GLY A 119 -1.99 -1.24 29.42
N THR A 120 -2.16 0.02 29.82
CA THR A 120 -2.44 0.33 31.23
C THR A 120 -3.87 -0.13 31.47
N GLN A 121 -4.04 -1.39 31.86
CA GLN A 121 -5.28 -1.84 32.52
C GLN A 121 -5.26 -1.35 33.96
#